data_AF-A0AAJ1W034-F1
#
_entry.id   AF-A0AAJ1W034-F1
#
_cell.length_a   1.000
_cell.length_b   1.000
_cell.length_c   1.000
_cell.angle_alpha   90.00
_cell.angle_beta   90.00
_cell.angle_gamma   90.00
#
_symmetry.space_group_name_H-M   'P 1'
#
loop_
_entity.id
_entity.type
_entity.pdbx_description
1 polymer ?
#
loop_
_entity_poly.entity_id
_entity_poly.type
_entity_poly.pdbx_seq_one_letter_code
_entity_poly.pdbx_strand_id
1 'polypeptide(L)'
;MAQGESLSVLEEMQEQWASMAGMAGMFVGTILLGLSIQPIYNVPEARAFGEEGATKAGNVILEMFFILIFTVVIIWLARKGLDFIIKGIVMVALWFSMFYAVMPYAALFWAVLGLGSITITGVSTFLISTALMVLLHRYPEWYVVNGVGILVGAGVITIIGVTFVPVLIILFMVIAAVYDHWAVNSSKHMLELADTMISLKLPVLLVAPKSKDYSFLEEGDQVM
;
A
#
# COMPACT_ATOMS: atom_id res chain seq x y z
N MET A 1 16.75 -44.62 -8.26
CA MET A 1 15.41 -44.97 -8.79
C MET A 1 14.40 -44.37 -7.83
N ALA A 2 13.54 -43.41 -8.15
CA ALA A 2 13.19 -42.77 -9.41
C ALA A 2 13.16 -41.25 -9.19
N GLN A 3 13.52 -40.51 -10.24
CA GLN A 3 13.25 -39.09 -10.36
C GLN A 3 11.72 -38.92 -10.31
N GLY A 4 11.22 -38.29 -9.24
CA GLY A 4 9.84 -37.80 -9.24
C GLY A 4 9.77 -36.71 -10.30
N GLU A 5 9.00 -36.95 -11.34
CA GLU A 5 8.75 -36.00 -12.43
C GLU A 5 8.42 -34.63 -11.84
N SER A 6 9.25 -33.64 -12.17
CA SER A 6 8.87 -32.24 -12.03
C SER A 6 7.58 -32.05 -12.83
N LEU A 7 6.47 -31.80 -12.14
CA LEU A 7 5.26 -31.28 -12.78
C LEU A 7 5.69 -30.21 -13.78
N SER A 8 5.17 -30.31 -15.02
CA SER A 8 5.53 -29.32 -16.04
C SER A 8 5.19 -27.95 -15.47
N VAL A 9 6.09 -26.97 -15.57
CA VAL A 9 5.85 -25.59 -15.08
C VAL A 9 4.47 -25.06 -15.52
N LEU A 10 3.97 -25.54 -16.66
CA LEU A 10 2.64 -25.26 -17.18
C LEU A 10 1.49 -25.80 -16.33
N GLU A 11 1.61 -26.98 -15.71
CA GLU A 11 0.61 -27.54 -14.79
C GLU A 11 0.55 -26.74 -13.49
N GLU A 12 1.72 -26.38 -12.93
CA GLU A 12 1.77 -25.51 -11.74
C GLU A 12 1.16 -24.12 -12.03
N MET A 13 1.43 -23.55 -13.21
CA MET A 13 0.81 -22.31 -13.67
C MET A 13 -0.70 -22.45 -13.89
N GLN A 14 -1.18 -23.57 -14.43
CA GLN A 14 -2.60 -23.85 -14.61
C GLN A 14 -3.33 -24.14 -13.31
N GLU A 15 -2.65 -24.57 -12.26
CA GLU A 15 -3.24 -24.74 -10.94
C GLU A 15 -3.32 -23.40 -10.19
N GLN A 16 -2.32 -22.52 -10.39
CA GLN A 16 -2.20 -21.24 -9.67
C GLN A 16 -2.71 -20.02 -10.43
N TRP A 17 -3.17 -20.18 -11.68
CA TRP A 17 -3.59 -19.07 -12.55
C TRP A 17 -4.61 -18.14 -11.89
N ALA A 18 -5.55 -18.67 -11.10
CA ALA A 18 -6.58 -17.89 -10.45
C ALA A 18 -6.01 -16.93 -9.39
N SER A 19 -5.03 -17.40 -8.61
CA SER A 19 -4.33 -16.56 -7.61
C SER A 19 -3.42 -15.55 -8.30
N MET A 20 -2.68 -15.96 -9.34
CA MET A 20 -1.83 -15.06 -10.13
C MET A 20 -2.64 -13.96 -10.83
N ALA A 21 -3.76 -14.33 -11.46
CA ALA A 21 -4.68 -13.40 -12.10
C ALA A 21 -5.35 -12.48 -11.07
N GLY A 22 -5.67 -13.00 -9.87
CA GLY A 22 -6.19 -12.20 -8.76
C GLY A 22 -5.20 -11.11 -8.33
N MET A 23 -3.93 -11.46 -8.11
CA MET A 23 -2.88 -10.49 -7.77
C MET A 23 -2.67 -9.45 -8.88
N ALA A 24 -2.58 -9.89 -10.14
CA ALA A 24 -2.46 -8.99 -11.28
C ALA A 24 -3.66 -8.04 -11.40
N GLY A 25 -4.88 -8.55 -11.16
CA GLY A 25 -6.10 -7.76 -11.14
C GLY A 25 -6.11 -6.70 -10.04
N MET A 26 -5.66 -7.05 -8.83
CA MET A 26 -5.52 -6.08 -7.72
C MET A 26 -4.48 -5.00 -8.04
N PHE A 27 -3.34 -5.39 -8.62
CA PHE A 27 -2.29 -4.45 -9.03
C PHE A 27 -2.79 -3.46 -10.08
N VAL A 28 -3.37 -3.96 -11.18
CA VAL A 28 -3.93 -3.12 -12.25
C VAL A 28 -5.09 -2.28 -11.72
N GLY A 29 -5.98 -2.85 -10.91
CA GLY A 29 -7.10 -2.14 -10.29
C GLY A 29 -6.64 -0.98 -9.42
N THR A 30 -5.59 -1.18 -8.63
CA THR A 30 -4.98 -0.12 -7.80
C THR A 30 -4.45 1.03 -8.66
N ILE A 31 -3.76 0.71 -9.77
CA ILE A 31 -3.24 1.73 -10.71
C ILE A 31 -4.38 2.49 -11.38
N LEU A 32 -5.41 1.79 -11.87
CA LEU A 32 -6.56 2.42 -12.52
C LEU A 32 -7.33 3.33 -11.55
N LEU A 33 -7.50 2.91 -10.30
CA LEU A 33 -8.07 3.75 -9.25
C LEU A 33 -7.19 4.97 -9.00
N GLY A 34 -5.88 4.80 -8.86
CA GLY A 34 -4.94 5.91 -8.71
C GLY A 34 -5.01 6.92 -9.86
N LEU A 35 -5.11 6.45 -11.10
CA LEU A 35 -5.31 7.30 -12.29
C LEU A 35 -6.65 8.04 -12.27
N SER A 36 -7.71 7.43 -11.74
CA SER A 36 -9.01 8.12 -11.61
C SER A 36 -9.00 9.24 -10.56
N ILE A 37 -8.17 9.09 -9.52
CA ILE A 37 -8.01 10.07 -8.43
C ILE A 37 -7.05 11.20 -8.85
N GLN A 38 -6.04 10.89 -9.66
CA GLN A 38 -4.94 11.78 -10.02
C GLN A 38 -5.35 13.16 -10.57
N PRO A 39 -6.36 13.31 -11.44
CA PRO A 39 -6.77 14.62 -11.94
C PRO A 39 -7.20 15.62 -10.85
N ILE A 40 -7.73 15.11 -9.73
CA ILE A 40 -8.24 15.96 -8.63
C ILE A 40 -7.08 16.48 -7.78
N TYR A 41 -6.05 15.67 -7.58
CA TYR A 41 -4.87 16.05 -6.80
C TYR A 41 -3.76 16.67 -7.64
N ASN A 42 -3.86 16.73 -8.97
CA ASN A 42 -2.87 17.38 -9.82
C ASN A 42 -2.97 18.92 -9.77
N VAL A 43 -2.82 19.46 -8.57
CA VAL A 43 -2.81 20.89 -8.26
C VAL A 43 -1.52 21.24 -7.51
N PRO A 44 -0.96 22.45 -7.66
CA PRO A 44 0.29 22.85 -7.02
C PRO A 44 0.30 22.66 -5.50
N GLU A 45 -0.83 22.88 -4.84
CA GLU A 45 -0.99 22.81 -3.38
C GLU A 45 -0.90 21.38 -2.84
N ALA A 46 -1.21 20.37 -3.67
CA ALA A 46 -1.16 18.97 -3.29
C ALA A 46 0.21 18.32 -3.58
N ARG A 47 1.13 19.04 -4.25
CA ARG A 47 2.50 18.55 -4.49
C ARG A 47 3.34 18.75 -3.25
N ALA A 48 4.03 17.69 -2.79
CA ALA A 48 4.83 17.74 -1.55
C ALA A 48 5.91 18.84 -1.53
N PHE A 49 6.45 19.19 -2.71
CA PHE A 49 7.47 20.24 -2.86
C PHE A 49 6.99 21.46 -3.65
N GLY A 50 5.67 21.60 -3.85
CA GLY A 50 5.08 22.62 -4.72
C GLY A 50 5.50 22.48 -6.18
N GLU A 51 5.14 23.47 -7.00
CA GLU A 51 5.41 23.45 -8.45
C GLU A 51 6.91 23.57 -8.77
N GLU A 52 7.62 24.48 -8.11
CA GLU A 52 9.05 24.68 -8.32
C GLU A 52 9.92 23.52 -7.80
N GLY A 53 9.44 22.81 -6.78
CA GLY A 53 10.17 21.68 -6.20
C GLY A 53 9.94 20.37 -6.94
N ALA A 54 8.84 20.24 -7.69
CA ALA A 54 8.53 19.03 -8.47
C ALA A 54 9.55 18.71 -9.57
N THR A 55 10.39 19.70 -9.96
CA THR A 55 11.41 19.57 -11.01
C THR A 55 12.84 19.51 -10.48
N LYS A 56 13.05 19.61 -9.17
CA LYS A 56 14.39 19.59 -8.55
C LYS A 56 14.78 18.17 -8.18
N ALA A 57 15.81 17.64 -8.84
CA ALA A 57 16.38 16.31 -8.52
C ALA A 57 16.84 16.20 -7.05
N GLY A 58 17.25 17.32 -6.42
CA GLY A 58 17.58 17.34 -5.00
C GLY A 58 16.42 16.90 -4.09
N ASN A 59 15.18 17.21 -4.47
CA ASN A 59 14.00 16.81 -3.69
C ASN A 59 13.71 15.30 -3.82
N VAL A 60 14.07 14.69 -4.95
CA VAL A 60 13.97 13.23 -5.13
C VAL A 60 14.93 12.50 -4.18
N ILE A 61 16.16 13.00 -4.05
CA ILE A 61 17.14 12.44 -3.12
C ILE A 61 16.70 12.66 -1.68
N LEU A 62 16.15 13.84 -1.37
CA LEU A 62 15.61 14.16 -0.05
C LEU A 62 14.45 13.23 0.33
N GLU A 63 13.50 13.00 -0.59
CA GLU A 63 12.38 12.07 -0.41
C GLU A 63 12.87 10.65 -0.12
N MET A 64 13.81 10.16 -0.93
CA MET A 64 14.43 8.85 -0.73
C MET A 64 15.13 8.76 0.64
N PHE A 65 15.83 9.82 1.05
CA PHE A 65 16.45 9.88 2.37
C PHE A 65 15.43 9.81 3.51
N PHE A 66 14.27 10.47 3.38
CA PHE A 66 13.19 10.35 4.37
C PHE A 66 12.59 8.95 4.43
N ILE A 67 12.42 8.25 3.30
CA ILE A 67 11.96 6.85 3.28
C ILE A 67 12.95 5.95 4.02
N LEU A 68 14.25 6.16 3.82
CA LEU A 68 15.29 5.42 4.54
C LEU A 68 15.26 5.70 6.05
N ILE A 69 15.13 6.97 6.46
CA ILE A 69 14.98 7.33 7.88
C ILE A 69 13.76 6.65 8.47
N PHE A 70 12.60 6.74 7.80
CA PHE A 70 11.37 6.12 8.25
C PHE A 70 11.57 4.61 8.46
N THR A 71 12.22 3.95 7.50
CA THR A 71 12.54 2.53 7.58
C THR A 71 13.42 2.22 8.79
N VAL A 72 14.52 2.95 8.99
CA VAL A 72 15.41 2.78 10.16
C VAL A 72 14.65 3.00 11.48
N VAL A 73 13.76 3.98 11.55
CA VAL A 73 12.93 4.25 12.74
C VAL A 73 12.01 3.07 13.04
N ILE A 74 11.34 2.50 12.02
CA ILE A 74 10.48 1.32 12.21
C ILE A 74 11.30 0.11 12.70
N ILE A 75 12.48 -0.13 12.12
CA ILE A 75 13.39 -1.20 12.54
C ILE A 75 13.83 -1.01 13.99
N TRP A 76 14.20 0.22 14.35
CA TRP A 76 14.64 0.57 15.70
C TRP A 76 13.51 0.38 16.73
N LEU A 77 12.29 0.79 16.40
CA LEU A 77 11.10 0.55 17.23
C LEU A 77 10.83 -0.95 17.41
N ALA A 78 10.96 -1.74 16.34
CA ALA A 78 10.76 -3.19 16.39
C ALA A 78 11.79 -3.87 17.30
N ARG A 79 13.07 -3.47 17.21
CA ARG A 79 14.13 -3.97 18.11
C ARG A 79 13.90 -3.60 19.58
N LYS A 80 13.10 -2.59 19.86
CA LYS A 80 12.71 -2.18 21.22
C LYS A 80 11.46 -2.90 21.74
N GLY A 81 10.83 -3.77 20.94
CA GLY A 81 9.58 -4.45 21.29
C GLY A 81 8.40 -3.49 21.47
N LEU A 82 8.43 -2.33 20.80
CA LEU A 82 7.40 -1.28 20.90
C LEU A 82 6.28 -1.51 19.87
N ASP A 83 5.74 -2.72 19.87
CA ASP A 83 4.82 -3.24 18.84
C ASP A 83 3.54 -2.40 18.75
N PHE A 84 3.05 -1.93 19.90
CA PHE A 84 1.91 -1.02 19.98
C PHE A 84 2.14 0.30 19.24
N ILE A 85 3.36 0.86 19.31
CA ILE A 85 3.71 2.11 18.64
C ILE A 85 3.75 1.90 17.13
N ILE A 86 4.36 0.80 16.68
CA ILE A 86 4.42 0.45 15.24
C ILE A 86 3.01 0.30 14.69
N LYS A 87 2.16 -0.46 15.38
CA LYS A 87 0.76 -0.63 15.00
C LYS A 87 0.03 0.72 14.96
N GLY A 88 0.24 1.59 15.93
CA GLY A 88 -0.33 2.95 15.93
C GLY A 88 0.10 3.78 14.72
N ILE A 89 1.41 3.85 14.45
CA ILE A 89 1.97 4.61 13.32
C ILE A 89 1.43 4.08 11.98
N VAL A 90 1.44 2.76 11.79
CA VAL A 90 0.94 2.13 10.55
C VAL A 90 -0.56 2.38 10.40
N MET A 91 -1.35 2.20 11.45
CA MET A 91 -2.80 2.43 11.38
C MET A 91 -3.13 3.90 11.05
N VAL A 92 -2.38 4.85 11.60
CA VAL A 92 -2.53 6.27 11.28
C VAL A 92 -2.12 6.56 9.83
N ALA A 93 -1.01 6.00 9.36
CA ALA A 93 -0.56 6.16 7.99
C ALA A 93 -1.58 5.60 6.98
N LEU A 94 -2.11 4.40 7.25
CA LEU A 94 -3.18 3.78 6.45
C LEU A 94 -4.44 4.63 6.47
N TRP A 95 -4.83 5.19 7.63
CA TRP A 95 -6.01 6.04 7.74
C TRP A 95 -5.87 7.32 6.91
N PHE A 96 -4.73 8.02 6.97
CA PHE A 96 -4.49 9.20 6.14
C PHE A 96 -4.52 8.85 4.65
N SER A 97 -3.85 7.78 4.25
CA SER A 97 -3.84 7.34 2.86
C SER A 97 -5.24 7.01 2.35
N MET A 98 -6.04 6.32 3.18
CA MET A 98 -7.43 6.01 2.87
C MET A 98 -8.31 7.26 2.83
N PHE A 99 -8.08 8.24 3.71
CA PHE A 99 -8.79 9.51 3.69
C PHE A 99 -8.60 10.23 2.35
N TYR A 100 -7.35 10.36 1.89
CA TYR A 100 -7.05 10.96 0.58
C TYR A 100 -7.59 10.13 -0.60
N ALA A 101 -7.65 8.80 -0.49
CA ALA A 101 -8.25 7.99 -1.53
C ALA A 101 -9.79 8.15 -1.60
N VAL A 102 -10.48 8.28 -0.46
CA VAL A 102 -11.95 8.34 -0.38
C VAL A 102 -12.50 9.74 -0.66
N MET A 103 -11.77 10.80 -0.26
CA MET A 103 -12.19 12.19 -0.40
C MET A 103 -12.72 12.56 -1.80
N PRO A 104 -12.03 12.25 -2.92
CA PRO A 104 -12.51 12.63 -4.25
C PRO A 104 -13.82 11.93 -4.64
N TYR A 105 -14.00 10.67 -4.25
CA TYR A 105 -15.24 9.94 -4.51
C TYR A 105 -16.40 10.46 -3.64
N ALA A 106 -16.12 10.81 -2.39
CA ALA A 106 -17.11 11.45 -1.52
C ALA A 106 -17.51 12.83 -2.08
N ALA A 107 -16.55 13.62 -2.57
CA ALA A 107 -16.81 14.89 -3.22
C ALA A 107 -17.69 14.73 -4.46
N LEU A 108 -17.36 13.75 -5.32
CA LEU A 108 -18.14 13.44 -6.52
C LEU A 108 -19.58 13.02 -6.18
N PHE A 109 -19.75 12.16 -5.18
CA PHE A 109 -21.07 11.70 -4.73
C PHE A 109 -21.97 12.88 -4.31
N TRP A 110 -21.47 13.76 -3.45
CA TRP A 110 -22.24 14.92 -2.99
C TRP A 110 -22.45 15.97 -4.09
N ALA A 111 -21.49 16.12 -5.01
CA ALA A 111 -21.62 17.01 -6.16
C ALA A 111 -22.76 16.55 -7.11
N VAL A 112 -22.88 15.24 -7.37
CA VAL A 112 -23.97 14.67 -8.19
C VAL A 112 -25.34 14.88 -7.56
N LEU A 113 -25.43 14.86 -6.22
CA LEU A 113 -26.66 15.12 -5.49
C LEU A 113 -27.00 16.62 -5.38
N GLY A 114 -26.16 17.52 -5.90
CA GLY A 114 -26.36 18.97 -5.79
C GLY A 114 -26.14 19.54 -4.39
N LEU A 115 -25.57 18.75 -3.48
CA LEU A 115 -25.31 19.10 -2.08
C LEU A 115 -23.79 19.26 -1.80
N GLY A 116 -23.01 19.56 -2.83
CA GLY A 116 -21.56 19.69 -2.75
C GLY A 116 -21.15 20.81 -1.80
N SER A 117 -20.79 20.45 -0.57
CA SER A 117 -20.26 21.35 0.45
C SER A 117 -19.02 20.72 1.07
N ILE A 118 -17.99 21.54 1.29
CA ILE A 118 -16.72 21.13 1.91
C ILE A 118 -16.97 20.44 3.26
N THR A 119 -17.94 20.93 4.04
CA THR A 119 -18.26 20.38 5.36
C THR A 119 -18.85 18.97 5.27
N ILE A 120 -19.82 18.76 4.37
CA ILE A 120 -20.49 17.47 4.19
C ILE A 120 -19.51 16.45 3.63
N THR A 121 -18.73 16.83 2.60
CA THR A 121 -17.69 15.97 2.04
C THR A 121 -16.67 15.59 3.12
N GLY A 122 -16.09 16.55 3.83
CA GLY A 122 -15.08 16.29 4.87
C GLY A 122 -15.59 15.38 5.99
N VAL A 123 -16.81 15.63 6.50
CA VAL A 123 -17.42 14.78 7.54
C VAL A 123 -17.70 13.38 7.02
N SER A 124 -18.27 13.25 5.82
CA SER A 124 -18.56 11.93 5.24
C SER A 124 -17.29 11.13 4.95
N THR A 125 -16.23 11.75 4.42
CA THR A 125 -14.93 11.10 4.23
C THR A 125 -14.34 10.65 5.56
N PHE A 126 -14.34 11.51 6.57
CA PHE A 126 -13.84 11.16 7.90
C PHE A 126 -14.58 9.95 8.49
N LEU A 127 -15.92 9.93 8.38
CA LEU A 127 -16.74 8.83 8.87
C LEU A 127 -16.49 7.53 8.10
N ILE A 128 -16.42 7.59 6.76
CA ILE A 128 -16.17 6.42 5.91
C ILE A 128 -14.78 5.85 6.17
N SER A 129 -13.74 6.68 6.16
CA SER A 129 -12.36 6.24 6.42
C SER A 129 -12.23 5.66 7.83
N THR A 130 -12.82 6.28 8.84
CA THR A 130 -12.79 5.74 10.21
C THR A 130 -13.55 4.42 10.31
N ALA A 131 -14.72 4.31 9.67
CA ALA A 131 -15.51 3.08 9.66
C ALA A 131 -14.76 1.92 8.99
N LEU A 132 -14.12 2.16 7.84
CA LEU A 132 -13.28 1.17 7.17
C LEU A 132 -12.06 0.77 8.01
N MET A 133 -11.47 1.72 8.74
CA MET A 133 -10.35 1.43 9.64
C MET A 133 -10.76 0.55 10.82
N VAL A 134 -11.93 0.84 11.41
CA VAL A 134 -12.52 0.01 12.48
C VAL A 134 -12.89 -1.37 11.95
N LEU A 135 -13.43 -1.46 10.74
CA LEU A 135 -13.76 -2.72 10.09
C LEU A 135 -12.51 -3.58 9.91
N LEU A 136 -11.43 -3.01 9.36
CA LEU A 136 -10.15 -3.70 9.20
C LEU A 136 -9.57 -4.16 10.54
N HIS A 137 -9.73 -3.36 11.60
CA HIS A 137 -9.24 -3.73 12.93
C HIS A 137 -10.06 -4.83 13.60
N ARG A 138 -11.38 -4.85 13.39
CA ARG A 138 -12.30 -5.77 14.07
C ARG A 138 -12.50 -7.09 13.34
N TYR A 139 -12.49 -7.05 11.99
CA TYR A 139 -12.76 -8.17 11.10
C TYR A 139 -11.83 -8.10 9.86
N PRO A 140 -10.54 -8.46 10.00
CA PRO A 140 -9.60 -8.51 8.89
C PRO A 140 -9.86 -9.73 8.00
N GLU A 141 -11.00 -9.77 7.32
CA GLU A 141 -11.27 -10.79 6.29
C GLU A 141 -10.52 -10.43 4.99
N TRP A 142 -10.14 -11.44 4.19
CA TRP A 142 -9.26 -11.26 3.03
C TRP A 142 -9.77 -10.21 2.03
N TYR A 143 -11.08 -10.16 1.79
CA TYR A 143 -11.67 -9.19 0.87
C TYR A 143 -11.72 -7.77 1.47
N VAL A 144 -11.84 -7.63 2.80
CA VAL A 144 -11.75 -6.33 3.49
C VAL A 144 -10.33 -5.81 3.42
N VAL A 145 -9.34 -6.67 3.72
CA VAL A 145 -7.92 -6.32 3.64
C VAL A 145 -7.56 -5.93 2.21
N ASN A 146 -7.99 -6.70 1.21
CA ASN A 146 -7.71 -6.39 -0.19
C ASN A 146 -8.42 -5.11 -0.66
N GLY A 147 -9.69 -4.93 -0.30
CA GLY A 147 -10.44 -3.73 -0.67
C GLY A 147 -9.82 -2.45 -0.09
N VAL A 148 -9.50 -2.47 1.21
CA VAL A 148 -8.82 -1.35 1.88
C VAL A 148 -7.40 -1.18 1.33
N GLY A 149 -6.66 -2.26 1.11
CA GLY A 149 -5.30 -2.21 0.59
C GLY A 149 -5.22 -1.62 -0.83
N ILE A 150 -6.15 -1.98 -1.71
CA ILE A 150 -6.27 -1.38 -3.06
C ILE A 150 -6.59 0.11 -2.95
N LEU A 151 -7.53 0.49 -2.07
CA LEU A 151 -7.92 1.88 -1.89
C LEU A 151 -6.78 2.74 -1.32
N VAL A 152 -6.11 2.24 -0.28
CA VAL A 152 -4.91 2.85 0.31
C VAL A 152 -3.82 2.98 -0.74
N GLY A 153 -3.50 1.90 -1.45
CA GLY A 153 -2.47 1.88 -2.49
C GLY A 153 -2.75 2.90 -3.60
N ALA A 154 -4.00 3.04 -4.03
CA ALA A 154 -4.40 4.05 -4.99
C ALA A 154 -4.12 5.47 -4.46
N GLY A 155 -4.45 5.76 -3.19
CA GLY A 155 -4.14 7.03 -2.56
C GLY A 155 -2.64 7.35 -2.54
N VAL A 156 -1.81 6.40 -2.10
CA VAL A 156 -0.34 6.56 -2.06
C VAL A 156 0.24 6.79 -3.46
N ILE A 157 -0.15 5.96 -4.43
CA ILE A 157 0.35 6.06 -5.82
C ILE A 157 -0.02 7.41 -6.42
N THR A 158 -1.24 7.91 -6.18
CA THR A 158 -1.66 9.22 -6.67
C THR A 158 -0.83 10.36 -6.08
N ILE A 159 -0.62 10.38 -4.76
CA ILE A 159 0.11 11.47 -4.09
C ILE A 159 1.58 11.47 -4.52
N ILE A 160 2.25 10.31 -4.49
CA ILE A 160 3.65 10.20 -4.92
C ILE A 160 3.76 10.52 -6.42
N GLY A 161 2.83 10.02 -7.24
CA GLY A 161 2.82 10.20 -8.69
C GLY A 161 2.62 11.65 -9.14
N VAL A 162 1.88 12.45 -8.37
CA VAL A 162 1.69 13.89 -8.66
C VAL A 162 2.86 14.75 -8.18
N THR A 163 3.64 14.26 -7.22
CA THR A 163 4.70 15.04 -6.54
C THR A 163 5.87 15.39 -7.47
N PHE A 164 6.21 14.53 -8.44
CA PHE A 164 7.36 14.72 -9.32
C PHE A 164 6.97 14.64 -10.80
N VAL A 165 7.70 15.36 -11.66
CA VAL A 165 7.57 15.19 -13.12
C VAL A 165 7.98 13.78 -13.56
N PRO A 166 7.43 13.26 -14.69
CA PRO A 166 7.66 11.89 -15.14
C PRO A 166 9.14 11.47 -15.24
N VAL A 167 10.02 12.38 -15.66
CA VAL A 167 11.46 12.07 -15.75
C VAL A 167 12.08 11.81 -14.38
N LEU A 168 11.69 12.59 -13.37
CA LEU A 168 12.22 12.44 -12.01
C LEU A 168 11.64 11.23 -11.28
N ILE A 169 10.37 10.88 -11.51
CA ILE A 169 9.81 9.65 -10.92
C ILE A 169 10.42 8.39 -11.55
N ILE A 170 10.75 8.41 -12.85
CA ILE A 170 11.50 7.32 -13.49
C ILE A 170 12.88 7.19 -12.84
N LEU A 171 13.60 8.32 -12.66
CA LEU A 171 14.88 8.33 -11.96
C LEU A 171 14.75 7.75 -10.53
N PHE A 172 13.74 8.21 -9.78
CA PHE A 172 13.42 7.71 -8.44
C PHE A 172 13.21 6.19 -8.45
N MET A 173 12.41 5.68 -9.38
CA MET A 173 12.13 4.25 -9.51
C MET A 173 13.37 3.43 -9.86
N VAL A 174 14.24 3.95 -10.73
CA VAL A 174 15.51 3.29 -11.06
C VAL A 174 16.42 3.23 -9.84
N ILE A 175 16.56 4.33 -9.10
CA ILE A 175 17.37 4.36 -7.88
C ILE A 175 16.78 3.41 -6.82
N ALA A 176 15.47 3.43 -6.61
CA ALA A 176 14.78 2.53 -5.70
C ALA A 176 14.98 1.06 -6.07
N ALA A 177 14.92 0.71 -7.36
CA ALA A 177 15.18 -0.65 -7.84
C ALA A 177 16.64 -1.09 -7.59
N VAL A 178 17.61 -0.19 -7.81
CA VAL A 178 19.03 -0.46 -7.49
C VAL A 178 19.23 -0.64 -5.99
N TYR A 179 18.58 0.20 -5.17
CA TYR A 179 18.62 0.09 -3.72
C TYR A 179 18.02 -1.23 -3.23
N ASP A 180 16.86 -1.63 -3.75
CA ASP A 180 16.19 -2.89 -3.38
C ASP A 180 17.09 -4.11 -3.70
N HIS A 181 17.68 -4.15 -4.90
CA HIS A 181 18.65 -5.17 -5.27
C HIS A 181 19.87 -5.19 -4.35
N TRP A 182 20.41 -4.03 -4.00
CA TRP A 182 21.55 -3.94 -3.08
C TRP A 182 21.19 -4.37 -1.65
N ALA A 183 20.03 -3.94 -1.14
CA ALA A 183 19.55 -4.26 0.20
C ALA A 183 19.36 -5.78 0.37
N VAL A 184 18.78 -6.46 -0.62
CA VAL A 184 18.57 -7.91 -0.63
C VAL A 184 19.90 -8.67 -0.72
N ASN A 185 20.71 -8.36 -1.73
CA ASN A 185 21.88 -9.19 -2.06
C ASN A 185 23.12 -8.91 -1.20
N SER A 186 23.30 -7.66 -0.74
CA SER A 186 24.51 -7.27 -0.01
C SER A 186 24.30 -7.23 1.50
N SER A 187 23.20 -6.63 1.98
CA SER A 187 23.03 -6.37 3.42
C SER A 187 22.42 -7.54 4.20
N LYS A 188 21.61 -8.39 3.55
CA LYS A 188 20.75 -9.43 4.19
C LYS A 188 19.90 -8.94 5.38
N HIS A 189 19.87 -7.63 5.67
CA HIS A 189 19.19 -7.05 6.82
C HIS A 189 17.67 -7.24 6.73
N MET A 190 17.14 -7.31 5.50
CA MET A 190 15.73 -7.59 5.24
C MET A 190 15.29 -8.98 5.72
N LEU A 191 16.21 -9.96 5.80
CA LEU A 191 15.93 -11.31 6.31
C LEU A 191 15.82 -11.31 7.85
N GLU A 192 16.70 -10.59 8.56
CA GLU A 192 16.59 -10.41 10.03
C GLU A 192 15.34 -9.59 10.43
N LEU A 193 14.91 -8.67 9.58
CA LEU A 193 13.68 -7.90 9.79
C LEU A 193 12.42 -8.71 9.52
N ALA A 194 12.44 -9.58 8.51
CA ALA A 194 11.33 -10.46 8.21
C ALA A 194 11.03 -11.40 9.39
N ASP A 195 12.04 -12.01 10.01
CA ASP A 195 11.87 -12.86 11.20
C ASP A 195 11.28 -12.08 12.40
N THR A 196 11.59 -10.79 12.53
CA THR A 196 11.01 -9.95 13.59
C THR A 196 9.59 -9.49 13.24
N MET A 197 9.29 -9.15 11.98
CA MET A 197 7.98 -8.64 11.55
C MET A 197 6.90 -9.72 11.43
N ILE A 198 7.28 -10.98 11.13
CA ILE A 198 6.37 -12.14 11.20
C ILE A 198 5.77 -12.29 12.61
N SER A 199 6.52 -11.95 13.66
CA SER A 199 6.02 -11.95 15.04
C SER A 199 4.97 -10.86 15.35
N LEU A 200 4.92 -9.78 14.56
CA LEU A 200 4.14 -8.57 14.86
C LEU A 200 2.72 -8.55 14.28
N LYS A 201 2.32 -9.58 13.52
CA LYS A 201 0.96 -9.77 12.96
C LYS A 201 0.36 -8.49 12.34
N LEU A 202 1.15 -7.72 11.59
CA LEU A 202 0.70 -6.45 11.02
C LEU A 202 -0.05 -6.69 9.69
N PRO A 203 -1.32 -6.25 9.56
CA PRO A 203 -2.10 -6.43 8.34
C PRO A 203 -1.68 -5.41 7.29
N VAL A 204 -0.60 -5.70 6.57
CA VAL A 204 -0.04 -4.81 5.53
C VAL A 204 0.07 -5.51 4.17
N LEU A 205 -0.22 -6.81 4.11
CA LEU A 205 -0.06 -7.62 2.90
C LEU A 205 -1.42 -7.89 2.25
N LEU A 206 -1.51 -7.63 0.94
CA LEU A 206 -2.61 -8.11 0.11
C LEU A 206 -2.53 -9.63 0.00
N VAL A 207 -3.68 -10.29 0.03
CA VAL A 207 -3.76 -11.75 0.11
C VAL A 207 -4.60 -12.27 -1.05
N ALA A 208 -4.04 -13.09 -1.92
CA ALA A 208 -4.79 -13.74 -2.99
C ALA A 208 -5.09 -15.20 -2.59
N PRO A 209 -6.29 -15.50 -2.06
CA PRO A 209 -6.63 -16.85 -1.62
C PRO A 209 -6.62 -17.85 -2.78
N LYS A 210 -6.17 -19.08 -2.52
CA LYS A 210 -6.15 -20.17 -3.51
C LYS A 210 -7.51 -20.87 -3.66
N SER A 211 -8.44 -20.68 -2.71
CA SER A 211 -9.79 -21.27 -2.71
C SER A 211 -10.85 -20.29 -2.16
N LYS A 212 -12.13 -20.49 -2.48
CA LYS A 212 -13.24 -19.61 -2.07
C LYS A 212 -13.61 -19.71 -0.59
N ASP A 213 -13.27 -20.82 0.06
CA ASP A 213 -13.55 -21.07 1.48
C ASP A 213 -12.44 -20.57 2.40
N TYR A 214 -11.53 -19.73 1.88
CA TYR A 214 -10.40 -19.20 2.63
C TYR A 214 -10.83 -18.09 3.61
N SER A 215 -10.55 -18.31 4.90
CA SER A 215 -10.74 -17.33 5.97
C SER A 215 -9.39 -16.87 6.51
N PHE A 216 -9.07 -15.58 6.32
CA PHE A 216 -7.83 -14.99 6.85
C PHE A 216 -7.81 -14.95 8.39
N LEU A 217 -8.98 -15.07 9.04
CA LEU A 217 -9.11 -15.17 10.49
C LEU A 217 -8.64 -16.54 11.01
N GLU A 218 -8.87 -17.61 10.26
CA GLU A 218 -8.54 -18.99 10.65
C GLU A 218 -7.08 -19.33 10.33
N GLU A 219 -6.53 -18.77 9.25
CA GLU A 219 -5.13 -18.98 8.90
C GLU A 219 -4.16 -18.25 9.84
N GLY A 220 -4.55 -17.10 10.39
CA GLY A 220 -3.81 -16.42 11.45
C GLY A 220 -3.66 -17.23 12.74
N ASP A 221 -4.38 -18.34 12.87
CA ASP A 221 -4.29 -19.33 13.95
C ASP A 221 -3.60 -20.65 13.53
N GLN A 222 -3.49 -20.96 12.22
CA GLN A 222 -3.01 -22.27 11.73
C GLN A 222 -1.68 -22.26 10.94
N VAL A 223 -1.18 -21.12 10.46
CA VAL A 223 0.24 -20.99 10.04
C VAL A 223 1.10 -20.36 11.14
N MET A 224 0.70 -20.62 12.39
CA MET A 224 1.40 -20.29 13.63
C MET A 224 2.42 -21.37 14.00
#